data_AF-A0A969I0S3-F1
#
_entry.id   AF-A0A969I0S3-F1
#
_cell.length_a   1.000
_cell.length_b   1.000
_cell.length_c   1.000
_cell.angle_alpha   90.00
_cell.angle_beta   90.00
_cell.angle_gamma   90.00
#
_symmetry.space_group_name_H-M   'P 1'
#
loop_
_entity.id
_entity.type
_entity.pdbx_description
1 polymer ?
#
loop_
_entity_poly.entity_id
_entity_poly.type
_entity_poly.pdbx_seq_one_letter_code
_entity_poly.pdbx_strand_id
1 'polypeptide(L)'
;MSANNARIIEKNIFGLLATQGGDSEIIDLFGIAGGSSKFSLQAVYDVQAPTAKTFDADEVDVANDSVSVPNHGYTTGFKVQLTSTGTLPGGLATSTDYFLIVVDANTLKFATSLANAIAGTAINITNQGSGGAVNTITGVALAGASVTFRKSNDGVNWIDIQAATAITVDGSVMIEQPNVSYRYVKAVKALTSGQVDLKGLICVLGDAA
;
A
#
# COMPACT_ATOMS: atom_id res chain seq x y z
N MET A 1 24.26 -34.48 19.14
CA MET A 1 23.27 -33.42 19.39
C MET A 1 23.15 -32.64 18.09
N SER A 2 22.04 -32.79 17.35
CA SER A 2 21.83 -32.10 16.08
C SER A 2 21.68 -30.60 16.38
N ALA A 3 22.54 -29.77 15.79
CA ALA A 3 22.46 -28.33 15.97
C ALA A 3 21.22 -27.83 15.21
N ASN A 4 20.23 -27.33 15.95
CA ASN A 4 19.11 -26.61 15.36
C ASN A 4 19.65 -25.35 14.68
N ASN A 5 19.87 -25.41 13.36
CA ASN A 5 20.22 -24.23 12.56
C ASN A 5 18.94 -23.41 12.32
N ALA A 6 18.39 -22.82 13.39
CA ALA A 6 17.27 -21.90 13.30
C ALA A 6 17.77 -20.57 12.69
N ARG A 7 17.37 -20.29 11.45
CA ARG A 7 17.58 -18.97 10.82
C ARG A 7 16.40 -18.07 11.16
N ILE A 8 16.50 -17.35 12.26
CA ILE A 8 15.51 -16.33 12.61
C ILE A 8 15.68 -15.13 11.66
N ILE A 9 14.62 -14.75 10.95
CA ILE A 9 14.60 -13.58 10.05
C ILE A 9 13.55 -12.59 10.56
N GLU A 10 13.88 -11.84 11.60
CA GLU A 10 12.98 -10.79 12.09
C GLU A 10 13.19 -9.52 11.27
N LYS A 11 12.42 -9.37 10.20
CA LYS A 11 12.37 -8.13 9.43
C LYS A 11 10.96 -7.81 8.98
N ASN A 12 10.66 -6.52 8.89
CA ASN A 12 9.45 -6.07 8.24
C ASN A 12 9.56 -6.32 6.71
N ILE A 13 8.83 -7.30 6.21
CA ILE A 13 8.88 -7.68 4.78
C ILE A 13 8.17 -6.69 3.85
N PHE A 14 7.35 -5.78 4.40
CA PHE A 14 6.64 -4.75 3.62
C PHE A 14 7.41 -3.42 3.53
N GLY A 15 8.56 -3.29 4.20
CA GLY A 15 9.38 -2.07 4.13
C GLY A 15 8.60 -0.77 4.43
N LEU A 16 9.10 0.36 3.93
CA LEU A 16 8.33 1.60 3.79
C LEU A 16 7.69 1.58 2.38
N LEU A 17 6.58 0.88 2.21
CA LEU A 17 5.88 0.88 0.92
C LEU A 17 5.33 2.27 0.63
N ALA A 18 5.83 2.91 -0.43
CA ALA A 18 5.36 4.22 -0.89
C ALA A 18 3.99 4.16 -1.61
N THR A 19 3.46 2.96 -1.84
CA THR A 19 2.23 2.71 -2.60
C THR A 19 1.23 1.93 -1.77
N GLN A 20 -0.05 2.23 -1.96
CA GLN A 20 -1.12 1.64 -1.16
C GLN A 20 -1.29 0.12 -1.34
N GLY A 21 -0.89 -0.45 -2.48
CA GLY A 21 -0.90 -1.89 -2.74
C GLY A 21 0.46 -2.38 -3.21
N GLY A 22 0.67 -3.70 -3.19
CA GLY A 22 1.88 -4.31 -3.69
C GLY A 22 2.28 -5.61 -2.99
N ASP A 23 3.32 -6.21 -3.54
CA ASP A 23 3.97 -7.37 -2.97
C ASP A 23 4.96 -6.95 -1.88
N SER A 24 5.10 -7.77 -0.86
CA SER A 24 6.22 -7.71 0.07
C SER A 24 7.53 -8.09 -0.63
N GLU A 25 8.65 -7.92 0.07
CA GLU A 25 9.89 -8.60 -0.29
C GLU A 25 9.67 -10.12 -0.41
N ILE A 26 10.36 -10.73 -1.38
CA ILE A 26 10.42 -12.19 -1.54
C ILE A 26 11.43 -12.76 -0.55
N ILE A 27 11.01 -13.74 0.25
CA ILE A 27 11.87 -14.42 1.22
C ILE A 27 12.26 -15.80 0.70
N ASP A 28 13.57 -16.03 0.54
CA ASP A 28 14.13 -17.37 0.32
C ASP A 28 14.19 -18.12 1.67
N LEU A 29 13.36 -19.16 1.77
CA LEU A 29 13.25 -20.01 2.95
C LEU A 29 14.40 -21.01 3.08
N PHE A 30 15.10 -21.36 2.00
CA PHE A 30 16.08 -22.46 2.02
C PHE A 30 17.52 -21.96 2.23
N GLY A 31 17.80 -20.69 1.92
CA GLY A 31 19.14 -20.11 2.09
C GLY A 31 20.22 -20.92 1.35
N ILE A 32 21.45 -20.95 1.87
CA ILE A 32 22.60 -21.69 1.27
C ILE A 32 22.78 -23.12 1.81
N ALA A 33 21.98 -23.58 2.78
CA ALA A 33 22.31 -24.74 3.62
C ALA A 33 21.27 -25.87 3.66
N GLY A 34 20.26 -25.86 2.79
CA GLY A 34 19.21 -26.89 2.76
C GLY A 34 17.91 -26.43 3.41
N GLY A 35 16.79 -26.99 2.93
CA GLY A 35 15.46 -26.41 3.07
C GLY A 35 14.96 -26.17 4.50
N SER A 36 14.05 -25.20 4.63
CA SER A 36 13.31 -24.99 5.87
C SER A 36 12.19 -25.99 5.99
N SER A 37 11.89 -26.41 7.21
CA SER A 37 10.86 -27.42 7.46
C SER A 37 9.63 -26.89 8.13
N LYS A 38 9.73 -25.68 8.71
CA LYS A 38 8.58 -24.87 9.07
C LYS A 38 8.92 -23.38 9.06
N PHE A 39 7.90 -22.56 8.84
CA PHE A 39 7.98 -21.13 9.14
C PHE A 39 6.65 -20.63 9.69
N SER A 40 6.70 -19.49 10.36
CA SER A 40 5.54 -18.67 10.66
C SER A 40 5.70 -17.29 10.06
N LEU A 41 4.58 -16.69 9.64
CA LEU A 41 4.55 -15.34 9.11
C LEU A 41 3.33 -14.63 9.66
N GLN A 42 3.55 -13.50 10.31
CA GLN A 42 2.50 -12.63 10.82
C GLN A 42 2.43 -11.36 9.97
N ALA A 43 1.22 -11.01 9.52
CA ALA A 43 0.92 -9.68 9.01
C ALA A 43 0.10 -8.93 10.06
N VAL A 44 0.61 -7.79 10.50
CA VAL A 44 -0.09 -6.82 11.36
C VAL A 44 -0.51 -5.66 10.48
N TYR A 45 -1.80 -5.36 10.45
CA TYR A 45 -2.38 -4.29 9.64
C TYR A 45 -3.07 -3.25 10.51
N ASP A 46 -2.88 -2.00 10.13
CA ASP A 46 -3.48 -0.82 10.74
C ASP A 46 -4.27 -0.09 9.64
N VAL A 47 -5.58 0.01 9.81
CA VAL A 47 -6.48 0.69 8.88
C VAL A 47 -6.44 2.17 9.15
N GLN A 48 -5.83 2.91 8.24
CA GLN A 48 -5.72 4.34 8.35
C GLN A 48 -7.00 5.02 7.84
N ALA A 49 -7.50 5.98 8.61
CA ALA A 49 -8.58 6.88 8.23
C ALA A 49 -8.10 8.34 8.20
N PRO A 50 -7.28 8.75 7.21
CA PRO A 50 -6.84 10.13 7.08
C PRO A 50 -8.02 11.10 7.00
N THR A 51 -7.93 12.22 7.71
CA THR A 51 -8.96 13.25 7.69
C THR A 51 -9.03 13.95 6.33
N ALA A 52 -10.21 14.51 6.01
CA ALA A 52 -10.36 15.37 4.84
C ALA A 52 -9.43 16.60 4.95
N LYS A 53 -8.91 17.06 3.81
CA LYS A 53 -8.04 18.23 3.71
C LYS A 53 -8.66 19.24 2.77
N THR A 54 -8.25 20.49 2.90
CA THR A 54 -8.75 21.58 2.04
C THR A 54 -7.60 22.33 1.40
N PHE A 55 -7.88 22.94 0.26
CA PHE A 55 -7.04 23.90 -0.44
C PHE A 55 -7.92 24.88 -1.20
N ASP A 56 -7.38 26.03 -1.58
CA ASP A 56 -8.01 27.02 -2.44
C ASP A 56 -7.18 27.25 -3.73
N ALA A 57 -7.48 28.31 -4.47
CA ALA A 57 -6.83 28.58 -5.75
C ALA A 57 -5.34 28.96 -5.61
N ASP A 58 -4.94 29.55 -4.48
CA ASP A 58 -3.58 30.04 -4.23
C ASP A 58 -2.59 28.90 -4.00
N GLU A 59 -3.05 27.74 -3.52
CA GLU A 59 -2.21 26.54 -3.39
C GLU A 59 -2.05 25.73 -4.68
N VAL A 60 -2.70 26.13 -5.77
CA VAL A 60 -2.67 25.41 -7.05
C VAL A 60 -1.54 25.94 -7.94
N ASP A 61 -0.58 25.06 -8.23
CA ASP A 61 0.47 25.28 -9.20
C ASP A 61 0.13 24.59 -10.53
N VAL A 62 -0.38 25.40 -11.46
CA VAL A 62 -0.75 25.00 -12.83
C VAL A 62 0.46 24.56 -13.64
N ALA A 63 1.65 25.12 -13.39
CA ALA A 63 2.85 24.76 -14.17
C ALA A 63 3.38 23.38 -13.80
N ASN A 64 3.15 22.95 -12.56
CA ASN A 64 3.63 21.67 -12.03
C ASN A 64 2.52 20.62 -11.84
N ASP A 65 1.27 20.93 -12.18
CA ASP A 65 0.09 20.08 -11.97
C ASP A 65 -0.03 19.60 -10.50
N SER A 66 0.23 20.52 -9.56
CA SER A 66 0.31 20.18 -8.14
C SER A 66 -0.48 21.13 -7.25
N VAL A 67 -0.82 20.65 -6.06
CA VAL A 67 -1.49 21.41 -5.02
C VAL A 67 -0.72 21.29 -3.71
N SER A 68 -0.44 22.44 -3.08
CA SER A 68 0.16 22.50 -1.75
C SER A 68 -0.89 22.19 -0.68
N VAL A 69 -0.77 21.05 -0.01
CA VAL A 69 -1.63 20.61 1.10
C VAL A 69 -0.73 20.17 2.27
N PRO A 70 -0.37 21.09 3.18
CA PRO A 70 0.56 20.79 4.26
C PRO A 70 0.09 19.66 5.17
N ASN A 71 1.02 18.78 5.54
CA ASN A 71 0.79 17.63 6.44
C ASN A 71 -0.45 16.81 6.03
N HIS A 72 -0.56 16.44 4.76
CA HIS A 72 -1.77 15.79 4.25
C HIS A 72 -1.96 14.36 4.79
N GLY A 73 -0.89 13.63 5.12
CA GLY A 73 -0.96 12.26 5.69
C GLY A 73 -1.38 11.14 4.72
N TYR A 74 -1.78 11.50 3.49
CA TYR A 74 -2.06 10.55 2.41
C TYR A 74 -0.82 9.86 1.83
N THR A 75 -1.04 8.71 1.18
CA THR A 75 -0.04 7.92 0.44
C THR A 75 -0.39 7.84 -1.05
N THR A 76 0.59 7.68 -1.94
CA THR A 76 0.37 7.53 -3.38
C THR A 76 -0.55 6.35 -3.70
N GLY A 77 -1.56 6.60 -4.53
CA GLY A 77 -2.62 5.66 -4.85
C GLY A 77 -3.85 5.75 -3.93
N PHE A 78 -3.86 6.65 -2.94
CA PHE A 78 -5.05 6.89 -2.13
C PHE A 78 -6.17 7.47 -2.99
N LYS A 79 -7.33 6.81 -2.95
CA LYS A 79 -8.52 7.24 -3.71
C LYS A 79 -9.27 8.33 -2.95
N VAL A 80 -9.59 9.41 -3.64
CA VAL A 80 -10.27 10.58 -3.09
C VAL A 80 -11.37 11.08 -4.02
N GLN A 81 -12.31 11.84 -3.47
CA GLN A 81 -13.24 12.68 -4.22
C GLN A 81 -13.11 14.13 -3.77
N LEU A 82 -13.44 15.05 -4.67
CA LEU A 82 -13.39 16.48 -4.43
C LEU A 82 -14.79 17.08 -4.30
N THR A 83 -14.93 18.05 -3.40
CA THR A 83 -16.04 19.00 -3.37
C THR A 83 -15.49 20.42 -3.38
N SER A 84 -16.31 21.41 -3.74
CA SER A 84 -15.92 22.82 -3.74
C SER A 84 -17.10 23.72 -3.38
N THR A 85 -16.82 24.86 -2.74
CA THR A 85 -17.79 25.96 -2.59
C THR A 85 -17.86 26.87 -3.82
N GLY A 86 -16.98 26.66 -4.81
CA GLY A 86 -16.93 27.39 -6.08
C GLY A 86 -16.61 26.44 -7.24
N THR A 87 -15.76 26.90 -8.17
CA THR A 87 -15.26 26.06 -9.27
C THR A 87 -13.91 25.45 -8.90
N LEU A 88 -13.79 24.13 -9.05
CA LEU A 88 -12.53 23.40 -8.87
C LEU A 88 -11.47 23.82 -9.92
N PRO A 89 -10.17 23.55 -9.67
CA PRO A 89 -9.13 23.69 -10.69
C PRO A 89 -9.49 22.94 -11.98
N GLY A 90 -9.12 23.53 -13.11
CA GLY A 90 -9.41 22.96 -14.43
C GLY A 90 -8.82 21.56 -14.55
N GLY A 91 -9.60 20.61 -15.11
CA GLY A 91 -9.21 19.19 -15.17
C GLY A 91 -9.71 18.35 -13.99
N LEU A 92 -10.17 19.00 -12.91
CA LEU A 92 -10.81 18.35 -11.77
C LEU A 92 -12.32 18.61 -11.75
N ALA A 93 -13.08 17.66 -11.22
CA ALA A 93 -14.53 17.70 -11.15
C ALA A 93 -15.01 17.09 -9.83
N THR A 94 -16.17 17.57 -9.35
CA THR A 94 -16.82 16.98 -8.18
C THR A 94 -17.37 15.60 -8.49
N SER A 95 -17.58 14.77 -7.45
CA SER A 95 -18.16 13.41 -7.59
C SER A 95 -17.40 12.51 -8.57
N THR A 96 -16.13 12.78 -8.80
CA THR A 96 -15.22 11.98 -9.63
C THR A 96 -14.14 11.38 -8.74
N ASP A 97 -13.88 10.08 -8.91
CA ASP A 97 -12.80 9.39 -8.20
C ASP A 97 -11.45 9.78 -8.79
N TYR A 98 -10.55 10.26 -7.94
CA TYR A 98 -9.15 10.53 -8.27
C TYR A 98 -8.23 9.70 -7.40
N PHE A 99 -7.00 9.49 -7.87
CA PHE A 99 -5.93 8.83 -7.11
C PHE A 99 -4.81 9.83 -6.87
N LEU A 100 -4.35 9.94 -5.64
CA LEU A 100 -3.31 10.90 -5.28
C LEU A 100 -1.92 10.40 -5.69
N ILE A 101 -1.09 11.33 -6.15
CA ILE A 101 0.37 11.19 -6.26
C ILE A 101 0.96 12.07 -5.18
N VAL A 102 1.64 11.48 -4.20
CA VAL A 102 2.33 12.23 -3.16
C VAL A 102 3.71 12.61 -3.67
N VAL A 103 3.97 13.92 -3.76
CA VAL A 103 5.29 14.46 -4.15
C VAL A 103 6.19 14.52 -2.91
N ASP A 104 5.66 15.09 -1.83
CA ASP A 104 6.27 15.19 -0.50
C ASP A 104 5.17 15.34 0.55
N ALA A 105 5.50 15.52 1.83
CA ALA A 105 4.52 15.61 2.93
C ALA A 105 3.51 16.77 2.86
N ASN A 106 3.75 17.73 1.96
CA ASN A 106 2.98 18.95 1.79
C ASN A 106 2.48 19.15 0.37
N THR A 107 2.77 18.26 -0.57
CA THR A 107 2.49 18.49 -2.00
C THR A 107 1.87 17.26 -2.64
N LEU A 108 0.74 17.45 -3.32
CA LEU A 108 -0.05 16.40 -3.96
C LEU A 108 -0.25 16.69 -5.45
N LYS A 109 -0.43 15.62 -6.24
CA LYS A 109 -1.04 15.67 -7.57
C LYS A 109 -2.20 14.69 -7.65
N PHE A 110 -3.03 14.82 -8.68
CA PHE A 110 -4.18 13.96 -8.94
C PHE A 110 -3.96 13.13 -10.21
N ALA A 111 -4.44 11.89 -10.21
CA ALA A 111 -4.39 10.98 -11.34
C ALA A 111 -5.78 10.35 -11.58
N THR A 112 -6.07 9.97 -12.83
CA THR A 112 -7.34 9.36 -13.23
C THR A 112 -7.46 7.87 -12.88
N SER A 113 -6.35 7.22 -12.51
CA SER A 113 -6.33 5.80 -12.14
C SER A 113 -5.19 5.50 -11.16
N LEU A 114 -5.32 4.39 -10.43
CA LEU A 114 -4.26 3.89 -9.56
C LEU A 114 -2.96 3.63 -10.34
N ALA A 115 -3.06 3.06 -11.54
CA ALA A 115 -1.90 2.80 -12.39
C ALA A 115 -1.18 4.10 -12.78
N ASN A 116 -1.94 5.15 -13.12
CA ASN A 116 -1.37 6.46 -13.40
C ASN A 116 -0.72 7.07 -12.16
N ALA A 117 -1.33 6.93 -10.98
CA ALA A 117 -0.74 7.43 -9.75
C ALA A 117 0.60 6.75 -9.43
N ILE A 118 0.67 5.42 -9.59
CA ILE A 118 1.91 4.63 -9.41
C ILE A 118 2.97 5.02 -10.46
N ALA A 119 2.55 5.28 -11.69
CA ALA A 119 3.45 5.69 -12.78
C ALA A 119 3.87 7.18 -12.71
N GLY A 120 3.27 7.98 -11.82
CA GLY A 120 3.51 9.42 -11.72
C GLY A 120 2.83 10.26 -12.82
N THR A 121 1.85 9.70 -13.52
CA THR A 121 1.10 10.39 -14.59
C THR A 121 -0.03 11.23 -13.99
N ALA A 122 0.23 12.51 -13.77
CA ALA A 122 -0.74 13.46 -13.23
C ALA A 122 -1.76 13.93 -14.28
N ILE A 123 -2.92 14.39 -13.79
CA ILE A 123 -3.89 15.17 -14.55
C ILE A 123 -3.30 16.55 -14.82
N ASN A 124 -3.47 17.03 -16.04
CA ASN A 124 -3.14 18.41 -16.40
C ASN A 124 -4.13 19.38 -15.75
N ILE A 125 -3.64 20.26 -14.88
CA ILE A 125 -4.41 21.33 -14.28
C ILE A 125 -4.33 22.55 -15.21
N THR A 126 -5.47 22.99 -15.75
CA THR A 126 -5.48 24.06 -16.78
C THR A 126 -5.75 25.47 -16.23
N ASN A 127 -6.24 25.56 -15.00
CA ASN A 127 -6.44 26.81 -14.26
C ASN A 127 -6.64 26.51 -12.77
N GLN A 128 -6.53 27.53 -11.91
CA GLN A 128 -6.60 27.39 -10.45
C GLN A 128 -8.01 27.23 -9.88
N GLY A 129 -9.06 27.43 -10.68
CA GLY A 129 -10.44 27.47 -10.20
C GLY A 129 -10.85 28.83 -9.64
N SER A 130 -11.85 28.86 -8.76
CA SER A 130 -12.37 30.09 -8.15
C SER A 130 -11.53 30.54 -6.95
N GLY A 131 -11.08 31.80 -6.95
CA GLY A 131 -10.42 32.41 -5.79
C GLY A 131 -11.31 32.41 -4.55
N GLY A 132 -10.74 32.05 -3.40
CA GLY A 132 -11.45 31.94 -2.11
C GLY A 132 -12.43 30.76 -2.01
N ALA A 133 -12.48 29.87 -3.00
CA ALA A 133 -13.24 28.63 -2.88
C ALA A 133 -12.54 27.63 -1.96
N VAL A 134 -13.31 26.94 -1.13
CA VAL A 134 -12.79 25.85 -0.29
C VAL A 134 -12.98 24.55 -1.05
N ASN A 135 -11.89 24.03 -1.60
CA ASN A 135 -11.87 22.73 -2.26
C ASN A 135 -11.52 21.66 -1.23
N THR A 136 -12.39 20.68 -1.03
CA THR A 136 -12.19 19.63 -0.01
C THR A 136 -11.82 18.31 -0.66
N ILE A 137 -10.69 17.73 -0.23
CA ILE A 137 -10.22 16.38 -0.55
C ILE A 137 -10.79 15.43 0.49
N THR A 138 -11.66 14.52 0.07
CA THR A 138 -12.26 13.50 0.94
C THR A 138 -11.78 12.12 0.54
N GLY A 139 -11.21 11.38 1.48
CA GLY A 139 -10.80 9.99 1.28
C GLY A 139 -11.98 9.06 1.07
N VAL A 140 -11.85 8.13 0.13
CA VAL A 140 -12.82 7.03 -0.04
C VAL A 140 -12.50 5.92 0.96
N ALA A 141 -13.52 5.46 1.68
CA ALA A 141 -13.40 4.43 2.71
C ALA A 141 -12.69 3.15 2.22
N LEU A 142 -12.09 2.40 3.14
CA LEU A 142 -11.40 1.16 2.83
C LEU A 142 -12.34 0.18 2.11
N ALA A 143 -11.90 -0.31 0.95
CA ALA A 143 -12.63 -1.34 0.21
C ALA A 143 -11.65 -2.31 -0.46
N GLY A 144 -12.10 -3.57 -0.59
CA GLY A 144 -11.32 -4.63 -1.24
C GLY A 144 -9.99 -4.95 -0.56
N ALA A 145 -9.77 -4.48 0.67
CA ALA A 145 -8.50 -4.61 1.35
C ALA A 145 -8.29 -6.05 1.81
N SER A 146 -7.12 -6.60 1.51
CA SER A 146 -6.77 -7.96 1.90
C SER A 146 -5.26 -8.16 1.99
N VAL A 147 -4.88 -9.17 2.77
CA VAL A 147 -3.53 -9.74 2.76
C VAL A 147 -3.61 -11.20 2.33
N THR A 148 -2.72 -11.59 1.42
CA THR A 148 -2.61 -12.98 0.96
C THR A 148 -1.17 -13.44 1.06
N PHE A 149 -0.93 -14.62 1.62
CA PHE A 149 0.40 -15.22 1.63
C PHE A 149 0.56 -16.14 0.44
N ARG A 150 1.66 -15.97 -0.30
CA ARG A 150 1.94 -16.74 -1.51
C ARG A 150 3.25 -17.48 -1.39
N LYS A 151 3.31 -18.65 -2.02
CA LYS A 151 4.48 -19.51 -2.15
C LYS A 151 4.90 -19.68 -3.59
N SER A 152 6.19 -19.95 -3.80
CA SER A 152 6.76 -20.25 -5.10
C SER A 152 7.98 -21.16 -4.99
N ASN A 153 8.30 -21.88 -6.08
CA ASN A 153 9.55 -22.64 -6.22
C ASN A 153 10.60 -21.93 -7.09
N ASP A 154 10.17 -21.00 -7.95
CA ASP A 154 11.01 -20.32 -8.93
C ASP A 154 11.12 -18.80 -8.69
N GLY A 155 10.33 -18.26 -7.77
CA GLY A 155 10.25 -16.83 -7.45
C GLY A 155 9.40 -16.02 -8.45
N VAL A 156 8.84 -16.67 -9.47
CA VAL A 156 8.11 -16.05 -10.57
C VAL A 156 6.64 -16.48 -10.58
N ASN A 157 6.39 -17.78 -10.44
CA ASN A 157 5.05 -18.36 -10.42
C ASN A 157 4.60 -18.53 -8.96
N TRP A 158 3.52 -17.84 -8.60
CA TRP A 158 3.05 -17.74 -7.21
C TRP A 158 1.69 -18.39 -7.03
N ILE A 159 1.56 -19.18 -5.96
CA ILE A 159 0.30 -19.82 -5.54
C ILE A 159 -0.04 -19.36 -4.13
N ASP A 160 -1.31 -19.09 -3.86
CA ASP A 160 -1.79 -18.73 -2.53
C ASP A 160 -1.59 -19.92 -1.56
N ILE A 161 -1.04 -19.64 -0.38
CA ILE A 161 -0.88 -20.61 0.71
C ILE A 161 -2.23 -20.87 1.38
N GLN A 162 -3.00 -19.79 1.54
CA GLN A 162 -4.35 -19.78 2.11
C GLN A 162 -5.19 -18.73 1.39
N ALA A 163 -6.51 -18.80 1.55
CA ALA A 163 -7.40 -17.76 1.05
C ALA A 163 -7.03 -16.38 1.61
N ALA A 164 -7.25 -15.34 0.81
CA ALA A 164 -7.01 -13.96 1.20
C ALA A 164 -7.77 -13.63 2.49
N THR A 165 -7.09 -13.00 3.44
CA THR A 165 -7.72 -12.46 4.65
C THR A 165 -8.17 -11.04 4.37
N ALA A 166 -9.48 -10.79 4.48
CA ALA A 166 -10.04 -9.45 4.33
C ALA A 166 -9.61 -8.55 5.51
N ILE A 167 -9.28 -7.31 5.21
CA ILE A 167 -8.92 -6.27 6.18
C ILE A 167 -10.07 -5.27 6.21
N THR A 168 -10.72 -5.13 7.36
CA THR A 168 -11.83 -4.18 7.57
C THR A 168 -11.61 -3.25 8.75
N VAL A 169 -10.74 -3.65 9.68
CA VAL A 169 -10.31 -2.92 10.88
C VAL A 169 -8.87 -3.35 11.20
N ASP A 170 -8.24 -2.67 12.14
CA ASP A 170 -6.91 -3.03 12.66
C ASP A 170 -6.89 -4.46 13.17
N GLY A 171 -5.75 -5.13 13.00
CA GLY A 171 -5.60 -6.49 13.47
C GLY A 171 -4.35 -7.17 12.96
N SER A 172 -4.38 -8.49 13.04
CA SER A 172 -3.31 -9.29 12.48
C SER A 172 -3.81 -10.66 12.03
N VAL A 173 -3.10 -11.23 11.08
CA VAL A 173 -3.24 -12.63 10.69
C VAL A 173 -1.87 -13.27 10.73
N MET A 174 -1.83 -14.53 11.14
CA MET A 174 -0.61 -15.31 11.26
C MET A 174 -0.81 -16.67 10.63
N ILE A 175 0.16 -17.09 9.84
CA ILE A 175 0.24 -18.44 9.29
C ILE A 175 1.38 -19.20 9.92
N GLU A 176 1.15 -20.48 10.14
CA GLU A 176 2.16 -21.46 10.46
C GLU A 176 2.13 -22.52 9.37
N GLN A 177 3.28 -22.82 8.80
CA GLN A 177 3.42 -23.77 7.71
C GLN A 177 4.33 -24.89 8.16
N PRO A 178 3.79 -26.06 8.52
CA PRO A 178 4.59 -27.26 8.72
C PRO A 178 4.97 -27.87 7.37
N ASN A 179 6.08 -28.62 7.35
CA ASN A 179 6.53 -29.43 6.21
C ASN A 179 6.67 -28.63 4.91
N VAL A 180 7.42 -27.54 4.97
CA VAL A 180 7.60 -26.60 3.85
C VAL A 180 8.35 -27.28 2.70
N SER A 181 7.68 -27.42 1.55
CA SER A 181 8.21 -28.02 0.33
C SER A 181 8.43 -27.01 -0.80
N TYR A 182 8.52 -25.73 -0.45
CA TYR A 182 8.67 -24.62 -1.39
C TYR A 182 9.74 -23.63 -0.95
N ARG A 183 10.39 -23.00 -1.93
CA ARG A 183 11.58 -22.19 -1.70
C ARG A 183 11.27 -20.75 -1.27
N TYR A 184 10.28 -20.12 -1.88
CA TYR A 184 10.03 -18.69 -1.70
C TYR A 184 8.66 -18.41 -1.11
N VAL A 185 8.59 -17.36 -0.29
CA VAL A 185 7.33 -16.80 0.19
C VAL A 185 7.29 -15.29 0.05
N LYS A 186 6.09 -14.76 -0.12
CA LYS A 186 5.80 -13.33 0.00
C LYS A 186 4.39 -13.14 0.57
N ALA A 187 4.12 -11.94 1.05
CA ALA A 187 2.78 -11.48 1.35
C ALA A 187 2.36 -10.46 0.28
N VAL A 188 1.09 -10.44 -0.08
CA VAL A 188 0.52 -9.53 -1.08
C VAL A 188 -0.55 -8.71 -0.40
N LYS A 189 -0.42 -7.39 -0.50
CA LYS A 189 -1.41 -6.41 -0.04
C LYS A 189 -2.21 -5.92 -1.25
N ALA A 190 -3.52 -6.09 -1.20
CA ALA A 190 -4.44 -5.56 -2.20
C ALA A 190 -5.49 -4.69 -1.54
N LEU A 191 -5.95 -3.65 -2.24
CA LEU A 191 -7.07 -2.77 -1.86
C LEU A 191 -7.55 -1.99 -3.09
N THR A 192 -8.81 -1.56 -3.09
CA THR A 192 -9.39 -0.74 -4.18
C THR A 192 -9.61 0.72 -3.77
N SER A 193 -9.66 0.99 -2.46
CA SER A 193 -9.67 2.32 -1.83
C SER A 193 -9.25 2.19 -0.36
N GLY A 194 -9.02 3.32 0.31
CA GLY A 194 -8.50 3.37 1.68
C GLY A 194 -6.98 3.36 1.77
N GLN A 195 -6.48 3.39 2.99
CA GLN A 195 -5.07 3.30 3.34
C GLN A 195 -4.92 2.26 4.46
N VAL A 196 -3.89 1.41 4.35
CA VAL A 196 -3.57 0.40 5.37
C VAL A 196 -2.08 0.42 5.57
N ASP A 197 -1.59 0.56 6.79
CA ASP A 197 -0.19 0.33 7.09
C ASP A 197 0.00 -1.15 7.43
N LEU A 198 0.94 -1.80 6.76
CA LEU A 198 1.15 -3.25 6.88
C LEU A 198 2.58 -3.53 7.32
N LYS A 199 2.72 -4.29 8.41
CA LYS A 199 3.99 -4.81 8.89
C LYS A 199 3.93 -6.32 8.80
N GLY A 200 4.94 -6.94 8.20
CA GLY A 200 5.02 -8.40 8.11
C GLY A 200 6.26 -8.90 8.82
N LEU A 201 6.10 -9.78 9.82
CA LEU A 201 7.20 -10.44 10.51
C LEU A 201 7.23 -11.91 10.10
N ILE A 202 8.43 -12.47 9.92
CA ILE A 202 8.60 -13.88 9.57
C ILE A 202 9.56 -14.55 10.55
N CYS A 203 9.31 -15.81 10.89
CA CYS A 203 10.22 -16.65 11.63
C CYS A 203 10.39 -17.96 10.88
N VAL A 204 11.64 -18.37 10.62
CA VAL A 204 11.95 -19.54 9.82
C VAL A 204 12.76 -20.53 10.67
N LEU A 205 12.35 -21.80 10.67
CA LEU A 205 13.01 -22.86 11.44
C LEU A 205 13.39 -24.01 10.48
N GLY A 206 14.67 -24.34 10.43
CA GLY A 206 15.20 -25.47 9.66
C GLY A 206 14.84 -26.83 10.28
N ASP A 207 14.89 -27.90 9.49
CA ASP A 207 14.86 -29.26 10.05
C ASP A 207 16.16 -29.58 10.80
N ALA A 208 16.03 -30.44 11.81
CA ALA A 208 17.14 -31.27 12.23
C ALA A 208 17.41 -32.28 11.11
N ALA A 209 18.60 -32.22 10.51
CA ALA A 209 19.11 -33.31 9.68
C ALA A 209 19.15 -34.63 10.48
#